data_AF-A0A319E1I9-F1
#
_entry.id   AF-A0A319E1I9-F1
#
_cell.length_a   1.000
_cell.length_b   1.000
_cell.length_c   1.000
_cell.angle_alpha   90.00
_cell.angle_beta   90.00
_cell.angle_gamma   90.00
#
_symmetry.space_group_name_H-M   'P 1'
#
loop_
_entity.id
_entity.type
_entity.pdbx_description
1 polymer ?
#
loop_
_entity_poly.entity_id
_entity_poly.type
_entity_poly.pdbx_seq_one_letter_code
_entity_poly.pdbx_strand_id
1 'polypeptide(L)'
;LVAVSDIGYFAADAFLNPDKYKGKAVSLAGDELTFDQMVQVFQQKTGQTLPTTFEFVCSLLLASIKDMGSMYQWFHDEGFQVDID
;
A
#
# COMPACT_ATOMS: atom_id res chain seq x y z
N LEU A 1 3.20 0.23 2.24
CA LEU A 1 1.98 -0.41 2.77
C LEU A 1 1.64 0.22 4.11
N VAL A 2 0.36 0.33 4.48
CA VAL A 2 -0.06 0.83 5.80
C VAL A 2 -1.31 0.09 6.25
N ALA A 3 -1.40 -0.27 7.54
CA ALA A 3 -2.61 -0.86 8.07
C ALA A 3 -3.68 0.23 8.29
N VAL A 4 -4.93 -0.08 7.97
CA VAL A 4 -6.05 0.86 8.17
C VAL A 4 -6.22 1.23 9.65
N SER A 5 -5.85 0.33 10.56
CA SER A 5 -5.78 0.60 12.00
C SER A 5 -4.80 1.71 12.35
N ASP A 6 -3.65 1.77 11.67
CA ASP A 6 -2.60 2.76 11.94
C ASP A 6 -3.03 4.13 11.44
N ILE A 7 -3.73 4.18 10.29
CA ILE A 7 -4.38 5.42 9.83
C ILE A 7 -5.36 5.93 10.88
N GLY A 8 -6.19 5.04 11.46
CA GLY A 8 -7.12 5.41 12.53
C GLY A 8 -6.40 5.92 13.78
N TYR A 9 -5.30 5.29 14.16
CA TYR A 9 -4.45 5.73 15.27
C TYR A 9 -3.88 7.13 15.05
N PHE A 10 -3.25 7.36 13.89
CA PHE A 10 -2.66 8.67 13.56
C PHE A 10 -3.72 9.75 13.35
N ALA A 11 -4.90 9.41 12.83
CA ALA A 11 -6.02 10.34 12.73
C ALA A 11 -6.49 10.79 14.11
N ALA A 12 -6.64 9.86 15.07
CA ALA A 12 -7.01 10.19 16.44
C ALA A 12 -5.94 11.07 17.12
N ASP A 13 -4.66 10.72 16.96
CA ASP A 13 -3.54 11.52 17.49
C ASP A 13 -3.50 12.93 16.88
N ALA A 14 -3.78 13.06 15.59
CA ALA A 14 -3.83 14.35 14.90
C ALA A 14 -4.92 15.28 15.45
N PHE A 15 -6.09 14.74 15.80
CA PHE A 15 -7.17 15.51 16.40
C PHE A 15 -6.89 15.90 17.86
N LEU A 16 -6.21 15.04 18.62
CA LEU A 16 -5.88 15.31 20.02
C LEU A 16 -4.69 16.27 20.17
N ASN A 17 -3.80 16.33 19.19
CA ASN A 17 -2.59 17.14 19.19
C ASN A 17 -2.54 18.13 18.01
N PRO A 18 -3.50 19.07 17.88
CA PRO A 18 -3.61 19.94 16.72
C PRO A 18 -2.36 20.80 16.50
N ASP A 19 -1.66 21.23 17.56
CA ASP A 19 -0.44 22.03 17.45
C ASP A 19 0.69 21.29 16.70
N LYS A 20 0.69 19.95 16.75
CA LYS A 20 1.70 19.12 16.09
C LYS A 20 1.37 18.88 14.60
N TYR A 21 0.09 18.79 14.24
CA TYR A 21 -0.35 18.26 12.94
C TYR A 21 -1.12 19.26 12.06
N LYS A 22 -1.63 20.35 12.61
CA LYS A 22 -2.44 21.31 11.85
C LYS A 22 -1.68 21.87 10.66
N GLY A 23 -2.28 21.78 9.47
CA GLY A 23 -1.73 22.28 8.22
C GLY A 23 -0.59 21.44 7.63
N LYS A 24 -0.32 20.24 8.17
CA LYS A 24 0.69 19.32 7.64
C LYS A 24 0.04 18.19 6.86
N ALA A 25 0.69 17.79 5.76
CA ALA A 25 0.43 16.51 5.10
C ALA A 25 1.47 15.51 5.60
N VAL A 26 1.03 14.39 6.16
CA VAL A 26 1.90 13.34 6.70
C VAL A 26 1.65 12.08 5.91
N SER A 27 2.67 11.58 5.23
CA SER A 27 2.64 10.28 4.57
C SER A 27 2.76 9.17 5.61
N LEU A 28 1.98 8.10 5.44
CA LEU A 28 1.96 6.95 6.36
C LEU A 28 2.32 5.68 5.60
N ALA A 29 3.35 4.98 6.07
CA ALA A 29 3.68 3.63 5.67
C ALA A 29 4.22 2.88 6.90
N GLY A 30 3.78 1.64 7.08
CA GLY A 30 4.25 0.73 8.13
C GLY A 30 5.10 -0.41 7.60
N ASP A 31 5.14 -0.61 6.27
CA ASP A 31 6.01 -1.60 5.64
C ASP A 31 6.26 -1.24 4.17
N GLU A 32 7.38 -1.67 3.61
CA GLU A 32 7.71 -1.61 2.19
C GLU A 32 8.16 -3.00 1.74
N LEU A 33 7.27 -3.71 1.05
CA LEU A 33 7.50 -5.08 0.64
C LEU A 33 7.52 -5.20 -0.88
N THR A 34 8.51 -5.92 -1.38
CA THR A 34 8.51 -6.43 -2.76
C THR A 34 7.48 -7.57 -2.89
N PHE A 35 7.13 -7.92 -4.12
CA PHE A 35 6.21 -9.04 -4.39
C PHE A 35 6.72 -10.36 -3.79
N ASP A 36 8.02 -10.64 -3.90
CA ASP A 36 8.63 -11.86 -3.36
C ASP A 36 8.55 -11.90 -1.82
N GLN A 37 8.79 -10.77 -1.16
CA GLN A 37 8.65 -10.67 0.30
C GLN A 37 7.19 -10.88 0.72
N MET A 38 6.23 -10.31 -0.04
CA MET A 38 4.80 -10.54 0.20
C MET A 38 4.42 -12.02 0.07
N VAL A 39 4.92 -12.72 -0.96
CA VAL A 39 4.71 -14.18 -1.13
C VAL A 39 5.28 -14.95 0.06
N GLN A 40 6.49 -14.61 0.51
CA GLN A 40 7.13 -15.27 1.65
C GLN A 40 6.32 -15.08 2.93
N VAL A 41 5.92 -13.84 3.24
CA VAL A 41 5.11 -13.53 4.43
C VAL A 41 3.74 -14.23 4.35
N PHE A 42 3.08 -14.21 3.19
CA PHE A 42 1.80 -14.89 2.99
C PHE A 42 1.92 -16.39 3.27
N GLN A 43 2.93 -17.05 2.70
CA GLN A 43 3.18 -18.47 2.90
C GLN A 43 3.51 -18.79 4.37
N GLN A 44 4.32 -17.96 5.03
CA GLN A 44 4.68 -18.15 6.44
C GLN A 44 3.46 -18.02 7.37
N LYS A 45 2.56 -17.07 7.10
CA LYS A 45 1.40 -16.79 7.96
C LYS A 45 0.21 -17.69 7.70
N THR A 46 -0.01 -18.10 6.46
CA THR A 46 -1.21 -18.87 6.05
C THR A 46 -0.94 -20.33 5.77
N GLY A 47 0.33 -20.71 5.53
CA GLY A 47 0.70 -22.05 5.09
C GLY A 47 0.34 -22.37 3.63
N GLN A 48 -0.18 -21.39 2.88
CA GLN A 48 -0.64 -21.55 1.50
C GLN A 48 0.24 -20.78 0.52
N THR A 49 0.37 -21.32 -0.69
CA THR A 49 1.02 -20.61 -1.79
C THR A 49 0.11 -19.49 -2.28
N LEU A 50 0.68 -18.31 -2.55
CA LEU A 50 -0.08 -17.18 -3.07
C LEU A 50 -0.71 -17.54 -4.43
N PRO A 51 -2.05 -17.48 -4.59
CA PRO A 51 -2.67 -17.80 -5.87
C PRO A 51 -2.41 -16.67 -6.88
N THR A 52 -1.80 -17.00 -8.00
CA THR A 52 -1.56 -16.09 -9.13
C THR A 52 -2.43 -16.45 -10.33
N THR A 53 -2.73 -15.47 -11.19
CA THR A 53 -3.47 -15.69 -12.45
C THR A 53 -2.60 -15.33 -13.66
N PHE A 54 -3.13 -15.52 -14.87
CA PHE A 54 -2.42 -15.20 -16.10
C PHE A 54 -2.23 -13.69 -16.29
N GLU A 55 -1.03 -13.28 -16.64
CA GLU A 55 -0.64 -11.87 -16.82
C GLU A 55 -1.56 -11.13 -17.80
N PHE A 56 -1.93 -11.75 -18.93
CA PHE A 56 -2.80 -11.11 -19.93
C PHE A 56 -4.20 -10.78 -19.39
N VAL A 57 -4.72 -11.58 -18.44
CA VAL A 57 -6.02 -11.32 -17.79
C VAL A 57 -5.91 -10.10 -16.88
N CYS A 58 -4.83 -10.01 -16.11
CA CYS A 58 -4.53 -8.83 -15.30
C CYS A 58 -4.38 -7.58 -16.16
N SER A 59 -3.59 -7.65 -17.25
CA SER A 59 -3.39 -6.51 -18.16
C SER A 59 -4.70 -6.04 -18.80
N LEU A 60 -5.57 -6.95 -19.21
CA LEU A 60 -6.88 -6.61 -19.77
C LEU A 60 -7.79 -5.92 -18.73
N LEU A 61 -7.81 -6.42 -17.49
CA LEU A 61 -8.57 -5.82 -16.40
C LEU A 61 -8.06 -4.41 -16.05
N LEU A 62 -6.74 -4.24 -15.93
CA LEU A 62 -6.13 -2.94 -15.65
C LEU A 62 -6.36 -1.94 -16.79
N ALA A 63 -6.35 -2.38 -18.05
CA ALA A 63 -6.70 -1.53 -19.19
C ALA A 63 -8.19 -1.16 -19.21
N SER A 64 -9.06 -2.04 -18.73
CA SER A 64 -10.52 -1.82 -18.68
C SER A 64 -10.94 -0.90 -17.54
N ILE A 65 -10.19 -0.90 -16.43
CA ILE A 65 -10.45 -0.07 -15.25
C ILE A 65 -9.38 1.03 -15.19
N LYS A 66 -9.60 2.10 -15.96
CA LYS A 66 -8.63 3.20 -16.16
C LYS A 66 -8.00 3.75 -14.89
N ASP A 67 -8.78 3.93 -13.83
CA ASP A 67 -8.27 4.47 -12.56
C ASP A 67 -7.30 3.49 -11.88
N MET A 68 -7.61 2.18 -11.91
CA MET A 68 -6.70 1.15 -11.40
C MET A 68 -5.44 1.05 -12.26
N GLY A 69 -5.57 1.00 -13.59
CA GLY A 69 -4.42 0.94 -14.49
C GLY A 69 -3.45 2.10 -14.28
N SER A 70 -3.99 3.33 -14.17
CA SER A 70 -3.19 4.54 -13.95
C SER A 70 -2.49 4.51 -12.59
N MET A 71 -3.17 4.04 -11.55
CA MET A 71 -2.60 3.90 -10.20
C MET A 71 -1.45 2.90 -10.18
N TYR A 72 -1.61 1.72 -10.79
CA TYR A 72 -0.54 0.71 -10.86
C TYR A 72 0.66 1.18 -11.68
N GLN A 73 0.43 1.93 -12.77
CA GLN A 73 1.52 2.53 -13.54
C GLN A 73 2.31 3.54 -12.68
N TRP A 74 1.61 4.38 -11.92
CA TRP A 74 2.26 5.33 -11.01
C TRP A 74 3.01 4.63 -9.86
N PHE A 75 2.51 3.50 -9.34
CA PHE A 75 3.25 2.69 -8.36
C PHE A 75 4.56 2.14 -8.91
N HIS A 76 4.57 1.75 -10.19
CA HIS A 76 5.78 1.25 -10.85
C HIS A 76 6.79 2.37 -11.11
N ASP A 77 6.33 3.55 -11.55
CA ASP A 77 7.21 4.62 -12.03
C ASP A 77 7.73 5.54 -10.91
N GLU A 78 6.90 5.86 -9.92
CA GLU A 78 7.21 6.87 -8.88
C GLU A 78 7.25 6.26 -7.47
N GLY A 79 6.26 5.41 -7.15
CA GLY A 79 6.10 4.82 -5.82
C GLY A 79 5.66 5.82 -4.74
N PHE A 80 5.36 5.32 -3.53
CA PHE A 80 4.82 6.14 -2.45
C PHE A 80 5.86 6.98 -1.69
N GLN A 81 7.16 6.70 -1.86
CA GLN A 81 8.30 7.46 -1.30
C GLN A 81 8.09 7.93 0.15
N VAL A 82 7.60 7.03 1.01
CA VAL A 82 7.37 7.32 2.43
C VAL A 82 8.59 6.90 3.23
N ASP A 83 9.03 7.76 4.12
CA ASP A 83 10.09 7.46 5.08
C ASP A 83 9.53 6.56 6.20
N ILE A 84 10.08 5.36 6.37
CA ILE A 84 9.61 4.34 7.33
C ILE A 84 10.61 4.19 8.51
N ASP A 85 11.75 4.88 8.48
CA ASP A 85 12.84 4.77 9.49
C ASP A 85 12.61 5.61 10.76
#